data_AF-A0A2T1DXK2-F1
#
_entry.id   AF-A0A2T1DXK2-F1
#
_cell.length_a   1.000
_cell.length_b   1.000
_cell.length_c   1.000
_cell.angle_alpha   90.00
_cell.angle_beta   90.00
_cell.angle_gamma   90.00
#
_symmetry.space_group_name_H-M   'P 1'
#
loop_
_entity.id
_entity.type
_entity.pdbx_description
1 polymer ?
#
loop_
_entity_poly.entity_id
_entity_poly.type
_entity_poly.pdbx_seq_one_letter_code
_entity_poly.pdbx_strand_id
1 'polypeptide(L)' 'MNDFPITGDLQWTPSALAMLKKIPFFVRPQATVRIQNLARAAGLDVVTVELVEQARLEFGQ' A
#
# COMPACT_ATOMS: atom_id res chain seq x y z
N MET A 1 10.79 15.56 17.13
CA MET A 1 9.39 15.15 16.99
C MET A 1 9.17 14.90 15.51
N ASN A 2 9.01 13.64 15.11
CA ASN A 2 8.75 13.31 13.71
C ASN A 2 7.32 13.75 13.41
N ASP A 3 7.19 14.82 12.64
CA ASP A 3 5.93 15.34 12.15
C ASP A 3 5.45 14.37 11.07
N PHE A 4 4.73 13.34 11.48
CA PHE A 4 4.04 12.47 10.53
C PHE A 4 2.89 13.28 9.94
N PRO A 5 2.86 13.49 8.62
CA PRO A 5 1.77 14.25 8.01
C PRO A 5 0.46 13.50 8.28
N ILE A 6 -0.38 14.08 9.14
CA ILE A 6 -1.74 13.63 9.47
C ILE A 6 -2.70 13.93 8.30
N THR A 7 -2.22 13.73 7.07
CA THR A 7 -2.93 14.02 5.83
C THR A 7 -3.00 12.75 5.00
N GLY A 8 -3.85 11.81 5.45
CA GLY A 8 -4.61 10.85 4.65
C GLY A 8 -3.90 9.77 3.82
N ASP A 9 -2.78 10.10 3.20
CA ASP A 9 -2.09 9.33 2.17
C ASP A 9 -0.69 8.96 2.65
N LEU A 10 -0.49 7.66 2.85
CA LEU A 10 0.82 7.08 3.11
C LEU A 10 1.77 7.38 1.94
N GLN A 11 3.05 7.56 2.21
CA GLN A 11 4.05 7.68 1.15
C GLN A 11 4.19 6.32 0.44
N TRP A 12 4.44 6.32 -0.86
CA TRP A 12 4.68 5.08 -1.61
C TRP A 12 6.07 5.07 -2.20
N THR A 13 6.77 3.95 -2.06
CA THR A 13 8.03 3.80 -2.80
C THR A 13 7.74 3.68 -4.31
N PRO A 14 8.69 4.08 -5.17
CA PRO A 14 8.55 3.90 -6.62
C PRO A 14 8.31 2.44 -7.01
N SER A 15 8.92 1.50 -6.29
CA SER A 15 8.74 0.06 -6.49
C SER A 15 7.34 -0.42 -6.09
N ALA A 16 6.77 0.08 -4.98
CA ALA A 16 5.40 -0.21 -4.58
C ALA A 16 4.39 0.30 -5.62
N LEU A 17 4.58 1.51 -6.16
CA LEU A 17 3.74 2.05 -7.23
C LEU A 17 3.84 1.22 -8.51
N ALA A 18 5.04 0.75 -8.88
CA ALA A 18 5.23 -0.13 -10.02
C ALA A 18 4.51 -1.49 -9.82
N MET A 19 4.55 -2.03 -8.61
CA MET A 19 3.85 -3.28 -8.26
C MET A 19 2.33 -3.09 -8.28
N LEU A 20 1.82 -1.98 -7.74
CA LEU A 20 0.39 -1.64 -7.76
C LEU A 20 -0.16 -1.52 -9.19
N LYS A 21 0.65 -1.04 -10.15
CA LYS A 21 0.27 -1.00 -11.57
C LYS A 21 0.06 -2.39 -12.19
N LYS A 22 0.67 -3.45 -11.64
CA LYS A 22 0.45 -4.84 -12.10
C LYS A 22 -0.93 -5.38 -11.67
N ILE A 23 -1.52 -4.80 -10.64
CA ILE A 23 -2.87 -5.16 -10.18
C ILE A 23 -3.89 -4.64 -11.22
N PRO A 24 -4.90 -5.44 -11.63
CA PRO A 24 -5.92 -4.98 -12.57
C PRO A 24 -6.69 -3.76 -12.05
N PHE A 25 -6.98 -2.78 -12.92
CA PHE A 25 -7.46 -1.46 -12.50
C PHE A 25 -8.75 -1.48 -11.67
N PHE A 26 -9.65 -2.44 -11.92
CA PHE A 26 -10.94 -2.53 -11.24
C PHE A 26 -10.82 -3.04 -9.79
N VAL A 27 -9.75 -3.77 -9.45
CA VAL A 27 -9.44 -4.18 -8.07
C VAL A 27 -8.42 -3.28 -7.37
N ARG A 28 -7.74 -2.36 -8.10
CA ARG A 28 -6.76 -1.43 -7.52
C ARG A 28 -7.30 -0.62 -6.33
N PRO A 29 -8.52 -0.04 -6.35
CA PRO A 29 -9.02 0.72 -5.20
C PRO A 29 -9.11 -0.14 -3.93
N GLN A 30 -9.59 -1.39 -4.08
CA GLN A 30 -9.68 -2.34 -2.98
C GLN A 30 -8.28 -2.72 -2.48
N ALA A 31 -7.35 -3.03 -3.40
CA ALA A 31 -5.97 -3.34 -3.06
C ALA A 31 -5.28 -2.17 -2.34
N THR A 32 -5.42 -0.94 -2.82
CA THR A 32 -4.86 0.27 -2.19
C THR A 32 -5.35 0.41 -0.75
N VAL A 33 -6.66 0.27 -0.49
CA VAL A 33 -7.20 0.34 0.88
C VAL A 33 -6.61 -0.74 1.78
N ARG A 34 -6.48 -1.99 1.29
CA ARG A 34 -5.85 -3.07 2.05
C ARG A 34 -4.39 -2.75 2.38
N ILE A 35 -3.62 -2.29 1.40
CA ILE A 35 -2.21 -1.93 1.56
C ILE A 35 -2.04 -0.80 2.59
N GLN A 36 -2.89 0.23 2.53
CA GLN A 36 -2.87 1.31 3.51
C GLN A 36 -3.19 0.82 4.93
N ASN A 37 -4.14 -0.10 5.07
CA ASN A 37 -4.45 -0.72 6.36
C ASN A 37 -3.30 -1.57 6.89
N LEU A 38 -2.62 -2.33 6.02
CA LEU A 38 -1.43 -3.11 6.40
C LEU A 38 -0.30 -2.20 6.90
N ALA A 39 -0.04 -1.10 6.19
CA ALA A 39 0.98 -0.12 6.59
C ALA A 39 0.64 0.52 7.94
N ARG A 40 -0.60 0.99 8.13
CA ARG A 40 -1.07 1.56 9.41
C ARG A 40 -1.01 0.54 10.55
N ALA A 41 -1.40 -0.71 10.31
CA ALA A 41 -1.32 -1.78 11.30
C ALA A 41 0.14 -2.10 11.69
N ALA A 42 1.07 -1.94 10.75
CA ALA A 42 2.50 -2.08 11.00
C ALA A 42 3.15 -0.81 11.58
N GLY A 43 2.40 0.28 11.76
CA GLY A 43 2.94 1.58 12.21
C GLY A 43 3.91 2.21 11.19
N LEU A 44 3.73 1.91 9.90
CA LEU A 44 4.54 2.41 8.80
C LEU A 44 3.85 3.56 8.10
N ASP A 45 4.59 4.64 7.86
CA ASP A 45 4.15 5.79 7.06
C ASP A 45 4.47 5.65 5.57
N VAL A 46 5.24 4.62 5.21
CA VAL A 46 5.70 4.34 3.85
C VAL A 46 5.24 2.95 3.41
N VAL A 47 4.52 2.90 2.30
CA VAL A 47 4.13 1.69 1.61
C VAL A 47 5.30 1.17 0.78
N THR A 48 5.78 -0.01 1.14
CA THR A 48 6.83 -0.77 0.47
C THR A 48 6.25 -1.80 -0.50
N VAL A 49 7.11 -2.37 -1.34
CA VAL A 49 6.71 -3.44 -2.29
C VAL A 49 6.13 -4.65 -1.57
N GLU A 50 6.65 -4.99 -0.38
CA GLU A 50 6.22 -6.12 0.43
C GLU A 50 4.75 -6.00 0.85
N LEU A 51 4.31 -4.80 1.24
CA LEU A 51 2.91 -4.55 1.59
C LEU A 51 1.98 -4.71 0.38
N VAL A 52 2.45 -4.32 -0.81
CA VAL A 52 1.70 -4.52 -2.06
C VAL A 52 1.61 -6.00 -2.43
N GLU A 53 2.69 -6.75 -2.24
CA GLU A 53 2.72 -8.21 -2.45
C GLU A 53 1.83 -8.95 -1.47
N GLN A 54 1.86 -8.59 -0.18
CA GLN A 54 0.97 -9.15 0.83
C GLN A 54 -0.49 -8.94 0.47
N ALA A 55 -0.86 -7.73 0.09
CA ALA A 55 -2.22 -7.46 -0.37
C ALA A 55 -2.57 -8.27 -1.62
N ARG A 56 -1.65 -8.43 -2.58
CA ARG A 56 -1.86 -9.22 -3.79
C ARG A 56 -2.17 -10.69 -3.48
N LEU A 57 -1.47 -11.29 -2.52
CA LEU A 57 -1.71 -12.67 -2.07
C LEU A 57 -3.13 -12.87 -1.51
N GLU A 58 -3.66 -11.88 -0.78
CA GLU A 58 -5.03 -11.92 -0.25
C GLU A 58 -6.11 -11.93 -1.35
N PHE A 59 -5.81 -11.43 -2.55
CA PHE A 59 -6.73 -11.44 -3.70
C PHE A 59 -6.64 -12.72 -4.57
N GLY A 60 -5.86 -13.73 -4.17
CA GLY A 60 -5.82 -15.03 -4.82
C GLY A 60 -4.98 -15.09 -6.11
N GLN A 61 -3.87 -14.36 -6.16
CA GLN A 61 -3.01 -14.17 -7.34
C GLN A 61 -1.54 -14.45 -7.06
#